data_AF-A0AA88VYS7-F1
#
_entry.id   AF-A0AA88VYS7-F1
#
_cell.length_a   1.000
_cell.length_b   1.000
_cell.length_c   1.000
_cell.angle_alpha   90.00
_cell.angle_beta   90.00
_cell.angle_gamma   90.00
#
_symmetry.space_group_name_H-M   'P 1'
#
loop_
_entity.id
_entity.type
_entity.pdbx_description
1 polymer ?
#
loop_
_entity_poly.entity_id
_entity_poly.type
_entity_poly.pdbx_seq_one_letter_code
_entity_poly.pdbx_strand_id
1 'polypeptide(L)'
;MKFGKNLRNEVAQKLPEWEGEFISYKDLKKQLNLIAPWNDKETKRPRKRPRMAIDNCVMMEEQNTNLTGEETGFIQLLRDELEKINSFFDDKEEEYVIRLKELRDEVAILEGSGGNATQVIRDLLDFYREMVLLLRYGVLNLEGLRKIVKKHKKKTGSFVLSPFMLRVLQQPFFSTDLLHKLLRECEATLRQLLLPI
;
A
#
# COMPACT_ATOMS: atom_id res chain seq x y z
N MET A 1 1.16 18.42 -2.69
CA MET A 1 0.05 18.34 -1.72
C MET A 1 0.60 18.26 -0.31
N LYS A 2 -0.07 18.92 0.65
CA LYS A 2 0.32 18.94 2.07
C LYS A 2 -0.13 17.67 2.83
N PHE A 3 -1.24 17.03 2.42
CA PHE A 3 -1.83 15.86 3.10
C PHE A 3 -0.85 14.70 3.32
N GLY A 4 -0.19 14.19 2.28
CA GLY A 4 0.74 13.06 2.44
C GLY A 4 2.02 13.39 3.22
N LYS A 5 2.38 14.67 3.39
CA LYS A 5 3.48 15.08 4.30
C LYS A 5 2.96 15.13 5.74
N ASN A 6 1.80 15.74 5.95
CA ASN A 6 1.20 15.85 7.28
C ASN A 6 0.85 14.47 7.87
N LEU A 7 0.29 13.57 7.07
CA LEU A 7 -0.10 12.24 7.54
C LEU A 7 1.10 11.32 7.79
N ARG A 8 2.16 11.42 6.97
CA ARG A 8 3.44 10.74 7.27
C ARG A 8 4.06 11.27 8.56
N ASN A 9 4.03 12.58 8.78
CA ASN A 9 4.49 13.17 10.03
C ASN A 9 3.62 12.73 11.21
N GLU A 10 2.31 12.56 11.03
CA GLU A 10 1.41 12.05 12.08
C GLU A 10 1.73 10.59 12.44
N VAL A 11 1.96 9.73 11.44
CA VAL A 11 2.36 8.34 11.69
C VAL A 11 3.75 8.31 12.33
N ALA A 12 4.72 9.06 11.81
CA ALA A 12 6.08 9.12 12.38
C ALA A 12 6.13 9.68 13.81
N GLN A 13 5.24 10.61 14.15
CA GLN A 13 5.13 11.12 15.53
C GLN A 13 4.55 10.10 16.49
N LYS A 14 3.60 9.26 16.05
CA LYS A 14 2.95 8.27 16.89
C LYS A 14 3.70 6.94 16.93
N LEU A 15 4.30 6.55 15.82
CA LEU A 15 5.00 5.28 15.58
C LEU A 15 6.25 5.56 14.71
N PRO A 16 7.34 6.06 15.33
CA PRO A 16 8.56 6.43 14.60
C PRO A 16 9.20 5.23 13.89
N GLU A 17 8.97 4.02 14.38
CA GLU A 17 9.43 2.77 13.78
C GLU A 17 8.90 2.56 12.35
N TRP A 18 7.73 3.11 12.04
CA TRP A 18 7.09 2.92 10.73
C TRP A 18 7.60 3.90 9.68
N GLU A 19 8.42 4.91 10.04
CA GLU A 19 8.87 5.94 9.11
C GLU A 19 9.71 5.36 7.96
N GLY A 20 10.54 4.35 8.24
CA GLY A 20 11.39 3.67 7.25
C GLY A 20 10.63 2.76 6.28
N GLU A 21 9.44 2.31 6.68
CA GLU A 21 8.66 1.31 5.94
C GLU A 21 7.79 1.93 4.85
N PHE A 22 7.57 3.25 4.90
CA PHE A 22 6.90 3.95 3.81
C PHE A 22 7.65 3.86 2.48
N ILE A 23 6.88 3.97 1.39
CA ILE A 23 7.43 4.09 0.04
C ILE A 23 8.44 5.25 -0.08
N SER A 24 9.66 4.92 -0.53
CA SER A 24 10.76 5.85 -0.76
C SER A 24 10.53 6.71 -2.01
N TYR A 25 9.53 7.59 -1.95
CA TYR A 25 9.13 8.43 -3.09
C TYR A 25 10.26 9.32 -3.62
N LYS A 26 11.22 9.69 -2.77
CA LYS A 26 12.39 10.49 -3.17
C LYS A 26 13.31 9.69 -4.09
N ASP A 27 13.64 8.45 -3.75
CA ASP A 27 14.60 7.64 -4.51
C ASP A 27 13.98 7.12 -5.79
N LEU A 28 12.71 6.73 -5.76
CA LEU A 28 11.93 6.45 -6.97
C LEU A 28 11.89 7.64 -7.92
N LYS A 29 11.80 8.87 -7.40
CA LYS A 29 11.84 10.08 -8.23
C LYS A 29 13.25 10.35 -8.79
N LYS A 30 14.32 10.03 -8.06
CA LYS A 30 15.71 10.15 -8.56
C LYS A 30 15.93 9.17 -9.70
N GLN A 31 15.56 7.90 -9.54
CA GLN A 31 15.63 6.90 -10.62
C GLN A 31 14.79 7.31 -11.83
N LEU A 32 13.57 7.82 -11.59
CA LEU A 32 12.74 8.33 -12.68
C LEU A 32 13.39 9.52 -13.41
N ASN A 33 14.22 10.31 -12.75
CA ASN A 33 14.90 11.42 -13.39
C ASN A 33 15.99 10.97 -14.38
N LEU A 34 16.60 9.79 -14.16
CA LEU A 34 17.60 9.21 -15.05
C LEU A 34 17.00 8.77 -16.39
N ILE A 35 15.76 8.26 -16.38
CA ILE A 35 15.05 7.87 -17.60
C ILE A 35 14.91 9.06 -18.55
N ALA A 36 15.32 8.88 -19.81
CA ALA A 36 15.18 9.89 -20.86
C ALA A 36 13.72 10.36 -21.00
N PRO A 37 13.44 11.68 -21.02
CA PRO A 37 12.10 12.18 -21.29
C PRO A 37 11.69 11.86 -22.73
N TRP A 38 10.43 11.48 -22.93
CA TRP A 38 9.88 11.32 -24.27
C TRP A 38 9.95 12.65 -25.03
N ASN A 39 10.69 12.69 -26.14
CA ASN A 39 10.76 13.84 -27.05
C ASN A 39 9.66 13.73 -28.11
N ASP A 40 8.63 14.57 -28.00
CA ASP A 40 7.51 14.67 -28.95
C ASP A 40 7.90 15.29 -30.32
N LYS A 41 9.19 15.51 -30.57
CA LYS A 41 9.69 16.18 -31.78
C LYS A 41 10.04 15.23 -32.93
N GLU A 42 10.08 13.92 -32.71
CA GLU A 42 10.53 12.97 -33.74
C GLU A 42 9.41 12.28 -34.55
N THR A 43 8.12 12.52 -34.23
CA THR A 43 6.98 11.87 -34.89
C THR A 43 6.24 12.71 -35.94
N LYS A 44 6.79 13.86 -36.39
CA LYS A 44 6.34 14.50 -37.65
C LYS A 44 6.89 13.77 -38.89
N ARG A 45 6.63 12.47 -39.00
CA ARG A 45 6.61 11.78 -40.30
C ARG A 45 5.15 11.58 -40.69
N PRO A 46 4.68 12.08 -41.84
CA PRO A 46 3.29 11.99 -42.23
C PRO A 46 2.95 10.52 -42.49
N ARG A 47 2.25 9.87 -41.55
CA ARG A 47 1.67 8.54 -41.78
C ARG A 47 0.52 8.69 -42.79
N LYS A 48 0.82 8.49 -44.08
CA LYS A 48 -0.20 8.17 -45.09
C LYS A 48 -0.92 6.91 -44.60
N ARG A 49 -2.19 7.05 -44.24
CA ARG A 49 -3.08 5.92 -43.93
C ARG A 49 -3.39 5.15 -45.22
N PRO A 50 -3.34 3.81 -45.23
CA PRO A 50 -4.25 3.01 -46.02
C PRO A 50 -5.31 2.37 -45.10
N ARG A 51 -6.54 2.27 -45.60
CA ARG A 51 -7.71 1.70 -44.92
C ARG A 51 -7.68 0.15 -44.93
N MET A 52 -8.11 -0.41 -43.80
CA MET A 52 -8.84 -1.66 -43.51
C MET A 52 -8.53 -2.98 -44.25
N ALA A 53 -8.33 -4.05 -43.46
CA ALA A 53 -9.07 -5.32 -43.59
C ALA A 53 -9.10 -6.06 -42.24
N ILE A 54 -10.23 -6.69 -41.96
CA ILE A 54 -10.53 -7.59 -40.84
C ILE A 54 -9.95 -8.96 -41.19
N ASP A 55 -9.14 -9.57 -40.31
CA ASP A 55 -9.31 -10.98 -39.89
C ASP A 55 -8.23 -11.42 -38.89
N ASN A 56 -8.64 -12.35 -38.03
CA ASN A 56 -7.86 -13.23 -37.15
C ASN A 56 -7.20 -12.63 -35.89
N CYS A 57 -7.98 -12.74 -34.81
CA CYS A 57 -7.56 -12.76 -33.42
C CYS A 57 -6.78 -14.06 -33.12
N VAL A 58 -5.45 -14.04 -33.19
CA VAL A 58 -4.50 -14.77 -32.32
C VAL A 58 -3.14 -14.11 -32.55
N MET A 59 -2.58 -13.46 -31.54
CA MET A 59 -1.16 -13.55 -31.17
C MET A 59 -0.98 -12.91 -29.78
N MET A 60 -0.69 -13.76 -28.80
CA MET A 60 0.10 -13.36 -27.64
C MET A 60 1.46 -12.92 -28.18
N GLU A 61 1.71 -11.62 -28.21
CA GLU A 61 3.06 -11.10 -28.32
C GLU A 61 3.32 -10.27 -27.08
N GLU A 62 4.17 -10.85 -26.22
CA GLU A 62 5.09 -10.09 -25.39
C GLU A 62 5.66 -8.96 -26.25
N GLN A 63 5.06 -7.78 -26.14
CA GLN A 63 5.72 -6.60 -26.64
C GLN A 63 6.95 -6.41 -25.78
N ASN A 64 8.04 -6.97 -26.29
CA ASN A 64 9.42 -6.66 -25.99
C ASN A 64 9.62 -5.18 -26.35
N THR A 65 8.97 -4.29 -25.59
CA THR A 65 9.31 -2.88 -25.57
C THR A 65 10.74 -2.87 -25.07
N ASN A 66 11.69 -2.43 -25.90
CA ASN A 66 13.08 -2.19 -25.52
C ASN A 66 13.09 -1.28 -24.29
N LEU A 67 12.93 -1.87 -23.11
CA LEU A 67 13.04 -1.20 -21.83
C LEU A 67 14.50 -0.88 -21.71
N THR A 68 14.80 0.41 -21.71
CA THR A 68 16.15 0.89 -21.41
C THR A 68 16.60 0.31 -20.06
N GLY A 69 17.90 0.06 -19.87
CA GLY A 69 18.41 -0.43 -18.57
C GLY A 69 18.01 0.45 -17.37
N GLU A 70 17.68 1.71 -17.64
CA GLU A 70 17.17 2.67 -16.66
C GLU A 70 15.70 2.44 -16.31
N GLU A 71 14.86 2.05 -17.28
CA GLU A 71 13.47 1.67 -17.03
C GLU A 71 13.36 0.35 -16.27
N THR A 72 14.21 -0.64 -16.56
CA THR A 72 14.26 -1.88 -15.78
C THR A 72 14.72 -1.62 -14.34
N GLY A 73 15.71 -0.74 -14.13
CA GLY A 73 16.14 -0.31 -12.79
C GLY A 73 15.03 0.39 -11.99
N PHE A 74 14.24 1.25 -12.64
CA PHE A 74 13.08 1.88 -11.99
C PHE A 74 11.99 0.85 -11.63
N ILE A 75 11.70 -0.11 -12.53
CA ILE A 75 10.70 -1.16 -12.26
C ILE A 75 11.16 -2.06 -11.12
N GLN A 76 12.44 -2.41 -11.05
CA GLN A 76 12.97 -3.22 -9.97
C GLN A 76 12.86 -2.49 -8.64
N LEU A 77 13.30 -1.24 -8.55
CA LEU A 77 13.16 -0.45 -7.32
C LEU A 77 11.69 -0.32 -6.89
N LEU A 78 10.77 -0.16 -7.84
CA LEU A 78 9.34 -0.09 -7.55
C LEU A 78 8.78 -1.42 -7.03
N ARG A 79 9.31 -2.55 -7.50
CA ARG A 79 8.98 -3.88 -6.98
C ARG A 79 9.55 -4.09 -5.58
N ASP A 80 10.80 -3.70 -5.34
CA ASP A 80 11.45 -3.85 -4.03
C ASP A 80 10.70 -3.01 -2.97
N GLU A 81 10.31 -1.78 -3.32
CA GLU A 81 9.49 -0.93 -2.45
C GLU A 81 8.09 -1.51 -2.21
N LEU A 82 7.51 -2.20 -3.20
CA LEU A 82 6.22 -2.87 -3.04
C LEU A 82 6.35 -4.07 -2.08
N GLU A 83 7.38 -4.90 -2.26
CA GLU A 83 7.66 -6.06 -1.42
C GLU A 83 7.89 -5.66 0.03
N LYS A 84 8.65 -4.57 0.26
CA LYS A 84 8.85 -3.99 1.59
C LYS A 84 7.52 -3.64 2.26
N ILE A 85 6.64 -2.93 1.54
CA ILE A 85 5.34 -2.50 2.07
C ILE A 85 4.45 -3.71 2.35
N ASN A 86 4.48 -4.73 1.49
CA ASN A 86 3.75 -5.98 1.68
C ASN A 86 4.23 -6.70 2.94
N SER A 87 5.54 -6.99 3.04
CA SER A 87 6.13 -7.69 4.19
C SER A 87 5.78 -6.99 5.49
N PHE A 88 5.96 -5.67 5.56
CA PHE A 88 5.63 -4.91 6.76
C PHE A 88 4.13 -4.99 7.13
N PHE A 89 3.25 -4.96 6.13
CA PHE A 89 1.81 -5.04 6.37
C PHE A 89 1.41 -6.43 6.87
N ASP A 90 1.93 -7.49 6.24
CA ASP A 90 1.67 -8.87 6.60
C ASP A 90 2.19 -9.17 8.02
N ASP A 91 3.43 -8.78 8.33
CA ASP A 91 4.04 -8.92 9.65
C ASP A 91 3.18 -8.25 10.73
N LYS A 92 2.64 -7.04 10.44
CA LYS A 92 1.76 -6.33 11.38
C LYS A 92 0.38 -6.96 11.50
N GLU A 93 -0.20 -7.50 10.41
CA GLU A 93 -1.46 -8.23 10.49
C GLU A 93 -1.32 -9.50 11.35
N GLU A 94 -0.22 -10.23 11.23
CA GLU A 94 0.07 -11.40 12.08
C GLU A 94 0.21 -11.02 13.55
N GLU A 95 0.96 -9.95 13.84
CA GLU A 95 1.12 -9.42 15.20
C GLU A 95 -0.23 -9.04 15.82
N TYR A 96 -1.12 -8.41 15.04
CA TYR A 96 -2.45 -8.01 15.51
C TYR A 96 -3.39 -9.18 15.77
N VAL A 97 -3.31 -10.26 14.97
CA VAL A 97 -4.09 -11.48 15.23
C VAL A 97 -3.69 -12.08 16.58
N ILE A 98 -2.39 -12.15 16.87
CA ILE A 98 -1.87 -12.67 18.13
C ILE A 98 -2.29 -11.75 19.28
N ARG A 99 -2.09 -10.43 19.13
CA ARG A 99 -2.39 -9.45 20.18
C ARG A 99 -3.87 -9.39 20.54
N LEU A 100 -4.77 -9.47 19.57
CA LEU A 100 -6.21 -9.51 19.83
C LEU A 100 -6.59 -10.76 20.63
N LYS A 101 -5.96 -11.91 20.32
CA LYS A 101 -6.21 -13.15 21.06
C LYS A 101 -5.76 -13.02 22.52
N GLU A 102 -4.56 -12.49 22.77
CA GLU A 102 -4.06 -12.23 24.13
C GLU A 102 -4.99 -11.31 24.92
N LEU A 103 -5.42 -10.19 24.32
CA LEU A 103 -6.32 -9.24 24.97
C LEU A 103 -7.68 -9.88 25.30
N ARG A 104 -8.19 -10.79 24.46
CA ARG A 104 -9.42 -11.53 24.76
C ARG A 104 -9.24 -12.53 25.91
N ASP A 105 -8.11 -13.21 25.96
CA ASP A 105 -7.79 -14.12 27.06
C ASP A 105 -7.67 -13.34 28.39
N GLU A 106 -7.08 -12.14 28.38
CA GLU A 106 -7.05 -11.24 29.53
C GLU A 106 -8.46 -10.80 29.98
N VAL A 107 -9.36 -10.48 29.04
CA VAL A 107 -10.76 -10.15 29.35
C VAL A 107 -11.49 -11.32 30.01
N ALA A 108 -11.30 -12.55 29.52
CA ALA A 108 -11.91 -13.74 30.11
C ALA A 108 -11.42 -14.00 31.56
N ILE A 109 -10.15 -13.70 31.85
CA ILE A 109 -9.59 -13.81 33.21
C ILE A 109 -10.16 -12.72 34.13
N LEU A 110 -10.40 -11.51 33.60
CA LEU A 110 -10.99 -10.40 34.36
C LEU A 110 -12.42 -10.69 34.81
N GLU A 111 -13.25 -11.29 33.96
CA GLU A 111 -14.62 -11.70 34.30
C GLU A 111 -14.67 -12.68 35.48
N GLY A 112 -13.60 -13.47 35.69
CA GLY A 112 -13.50 -14.44 36.79
C GLY A 112 -12.84 -13.94 38.08
N SER A 113 -12.00 -12.89 38.03
CA SER A 113 -11.18 -12.46 39.18
C SER A 113 -11.40 -11.02 39.66
N GLY A 114 -12.22 -10.22 38.98
CA GLY A 114 -12.53 -8.84 39.39
C GLY A 114 -11.34 -7.88 39.29
N GLY A 115 -10.41 -8.14 38.38
CA GLY A 115 -9.20 -7.33 38.18
C GLY A 115 -9.43 -5.96 37.53
N ASN A 116 -8.35 -5.27 37.19
CA ASN A 116 -8.34 -3.88 36.69
C ASN A 116 -8.88 -3.74 35.25
N ALA A 117 -10.19 -3.86 35.06
CA ALA A 117 -10.87 -3.68 33.77
C ALA A 117 -10.48 -2.38 33.04
N THR A 118 -10.19 -1.31 33.78
CA THR A 118 -9.76 -0.02 33.21
C THR A 118 -8.43 -0.11 32.45
N GLN A 119 -7.51 -1.00 32.85
CA GLN A 119 -6.22 -1.16 32.17
C GLN A 119 -6.41 -1.88 30.83
N VAL A 120 -7.14 -3.00 30.83
CA VAL A 120 -7.44 -3.76 29.61
C VAL A 120 -8.26 -2.93 28.60
N ILE A 121 -9.18 -2.08 29.08
CA ILE A 121 -9.90 -1.13 28.21
C ILE A 121 -8.94 -0.14 27.55
N ARG A 122 -7.94 0.39 28.27
CA ARG A 122 -6.94 1.29 27.68
C ARG A 122 -6.11 0.57 26.63
N ASP A 123 -5.65 -0.63 26.95
CA ASP A 123 -4.81 -1.42 26.05
C ASP A 123 -5.57 -1.81 24.77
N LEU A 124 -6.86 -2.15 24.87
CA LEU A 124 -7.75 -2.36 23.71
C LEU A 124 -7.95 -1.09 22.86
N LEU A 125 -8.09 0.08 23.49
CA LEU A 125 -8.25 1.35 22.77
C LEU A 125 -6.97 1.77 22.06
N ASP A 126 -5.81 1.57 22.68
CA ASP A 126 -4.51 1.84 22.08
C ASP A 126 -4.25 0.88 20.91
N PHE A 127 -4.59 -0.41 21.08
CA PHE A 127 -4.54 -1.40 20.01
C PHE A 127 -5.47 -1.05 18.83
N TYR A 128 -6.71 -0.62 19.12
CA TYR A 128 -7.64 -0.11 18.09
C TYR A 128 -7.05 1.08 17.33
N ARG A 129 -6.44 2.03 18.05
CA ARG A 129 -5.78 3.19 17.46
C ARG A 129 -4.64 2.75 16.53
N GLU A 130 -3.85 1.76 16.92
CA GLU A 130 -2.73 1.22 16.14
C GLU A 130 -3.21 0.57 14.82
N MET A 131 -4.26 -0.27 14.89
CA MET A 131 -4.89 -0.85 13.70
C MET A 131 -5.38 0.22 12.71
N VAL A 132 -6.00 1.29 13.20
CA VAL A 132 -6.43 2.43 12.36
C VAL A 132 -5.23 3.16 11.74
N LEU A 133 -4.09 3.25 12.43
CA LEU A 133 -2.86 3.80 11.85
C LEU A 133 -2.34 2.91 10.72
N LEU A 134 -2.42 1.58 10.84
CA LEU A 134 -2.01 0.65 9.78
C LEU A 134 -2.89 0.80 8.51
N LEU A 135 -4.21 0.97 8.67
CA LEU A 135 -5.09 1.31 7.55
C LEU A 135 -4.66 2.60 6.84
N ARG A 136 -4.30 3.63 7.61
CA ARG A 136 -3.81 4.90 7.05
C ARG A 136 -2.48 4.73 6.34
N TYR A 137 -1.58 3.89 6.87
CA TYR A 137 -0.32 3.52 6.23
C TYR A 137 -0.56 2.91 4.85
N GLY A 138 -1.45 1.92 4.73
CA GLY A 138 -1.80 1.30 3.44
C GLY A 138 -2.30 2.32 2.41
N VAL A 139 -3.23 3.20 2.82
CA VAL A 139 -3.77 4.27 1.96
C VAL A 139 -2.67 5.22 1.46
N LEU A 140 -1.72 5.61 2.31
CA LEU A 140 -0.63 6.50 1.94
C LEU A 140 0.33 5.87 0.94
N ASN A 141 0.67 4.60 1.16
CA ASN A 141 1.57 3.85 0.29
C ASN A 141 0.95 3.61 -1.08
N LEU A 142 -0.32 3.20 -1.14
CA LEU A 142 -1.08 3.08 -2.39
C LEU A 142 -1.11 4.41 -3.17
N GLU A 143 -1.36 5.52 -2.48
CA GLU A 143 -1.37 6.84 -3.11
C GLU A 143 0.02 7.26 -3.60
N GLY A 144 1.09 6.86 -2.89
CA GLY A 144 2.47 7.03 -3.31
C GLY A 144 2.79 6.27 -4.59
N LEU A 145 2.45 4.97 -4.63
CA LEU A 145 2.59 4.09 -5.80
C LEU A 145 1.82 4.64 -7.01
N ARG A 146 0.54 4.99 -6.82
CA ARG A 146 -0.29 5.57 -7.87
C ARG A 146 0.31 6.85 -8.44
N LYS A 147 0.86 7.72 -7.57
CA LYS A 147 1.49 8.97 -7.99
C LYS A 147 2.80 8.76 -8.74
N ILE A 148 3.63 7.80 -8.33
CA ILE A 148 4.90 7.55 -9.01
C ILE A 148 4.66 6.90 -10.37
N VAL A 149 3.73 5.94 -10.47
CA VAL A 149 3.33 5.32 -11.73
C VAL A 149 2.75 6.36 -12.69
N LYS A 150 1.86 7.24 -12.22
CA LYS A 150 1.32 8.34 -13.04
C LYS A 150 2.42 9.29 -13.49
N LYS A 151 3.44 9.54 -12.67
CA LYS A 151 4.58 10.40 -13.02
C LYS A 151 5.44 9.75 -14.11
N HIS A 152 5.72 8.46 -14.01
CA HIS A 152 6.42 7.71 -15.05
C HIS A 152 5.66 7.78 -16.39
N LYS A 153 4.36 7.47 -16.39
CA LYS A 153 3.52 7.59 -17.59
C LYS A 153 3.62 8.97 -18.24
N LYS A 154 3.63 10.05 -17.43
CA LYS A 154 3.76 11.42 -17.95
C LYS A 154 5.14 11.72 -18.54
N LYS A 155 6.21 11.14 -17.99
CA LYS A 155 7.59 11.41 -18.42
C LYS A 155 7.99 10.57 -19.63
N THR A 156 7.62 9.30 -19.62
CA THR A 156 8.05 8.30 -20.60
C THR A 156 7.00 8.09 -21.69
N GLY A 157 5.79 8.65 -21.60
CA GLY A 157 4.69 8.40 -22.55
C GLY A 157 4.18 6.94 -22.60
N SER A 158 4.86 6.04 -21.89
CA SER A 158 4.68 4.60 -21.93
C SER A 158 3.67 4.10 -20.89
N PHE A 159 2.92 3.05 -21.28
CA PHE A 159 1.93 2.37 -20.46
C PHE A 159 2.48 1.11 -19.75
N VAL A 160 3.80 0.88 -19.79
CA VAL A 160 4.42 -0.35 -19.25
C VAL A 160 4.12 -0.60 -17.76
N LEU A 161 3.87 0.45 -16.97
CA LEU A 161 3.48 0.32 -15.56
C LEU A 161 1.96 0.16 -15.34
N SER A 162 1.14 0.20 -16.39
CA SER A 162 -0.31 0.00 -16.25
C SER A 162 -0.66 -1.41 -15.78
N PRO A 163 -0.04 -2.50 -16.31
CA PRO A 163 -0.19 -3.84 -15.75
C PRO A 163 0.42 -3.98 -14.34
N PHE A 164 1.40 -3.15 -13.98
CA PHE A 164 1.95 -3.14 -12.63
C PHE A 164 0.90 -2.67 -11.61
N MET A 165 0.18 -1.58 -11.89
CA MET A 165 -0.89 -1.12 -10.99
C MET A 165 -2.04 -2.12 -10.84
N LEU A 166 -2.36 -2.89 -11.89
CA LEU A 166 -3.34 -3.97 -11.80
C LEU A 166 -2.88 -5.07 -10.83
N ARG A 167 -1.59 -5.41 -10.83
CA ARG A 167 -1.01 -6.36 -9.87
C ARG A 167 -0.96 -5.81 -8.45
N VAL A 168 -0.67 -4.51 -8.29
CA VAL A 168 -0.69 -3.81 -6.99
C VAL A 168 -2.07 -3.88 -6.33
N LEU A 169 -3.16 -3.80 -7.11
CA LEU A 169 -4.53 -3.91 -6.59
C LEU A 169 -4.90 -5.33 -6.11
N GLN A 170 -4.08 -6.34 -6.40
CA GLN A 170 -4.27 -7.72 -5.95
C GLN A 170 -3.36 -8.07 -4.75
N GLN A 171 -2.60 -7.11 -4.22
CA GLN A 171 -1.63 -7.37 -3.16
C GLN A 171 -2.30 -7.38 -1.76
N PRO A 172 -1.70 -8.08 -0.79
CA PRO A 172 -2.24 -8.24 0.57
C PRO A 172 -2.57 -6.92 1.27
N PHE A 173 -1.69 -5.91 1.17
CA PHE A 173 -1.91 -4.58 1.77
C PHE A 173 -3.12 -3.82 1.22
N PHE A 174 -3.70 -4.26 0.10
CA PHE A 174 -4.95 -3.74 -0.43
C PHE A 174 -6.17 -4.43 0.21
N SER A 175 -6.02 -5.71 0.57
CA SER A 175 -7.05 -6.55 1.19
C SER A 175 -7.14 -6.27 2.68
N THR A 176 -7.66 -5.10 3.03
CA THR A 176 -7.88 -4.68 4.43
C THR A 176 -9.00 -5.47 5.15
N ASP A 177 -9.56 -6.52 4.55
CA ASP A 177 -10.71 -7.26 5.08
C ASP A 177 -10.41 -7.93 6.43
N LEU A 178 -9.19 -8.46 6.61
CA LEU A 178 -8.75 -9.04 7.88
C LEU A 178 -8.65 -7.96 8.96
N LEU A 179 -7.98 -6.84 8.66
CA LEU A 179 -7.89 -5.71 9.58
C LEU A 179 -9.27 -5.13 9.97
N HIS A 180 -10.22 -5.06 9.03
CA HIS A 180 -11.61 -4.66 9.33
C HIS A 180 -12.33 -5.68 10.21
N LYS A 181 -12.07 -6.97 10.04
CA LYS A 181 -12.60 -8.03 10.91
C LYS A 181 -12.04 -7.90 12.32
N LEU A 182 -10.72 -7.72 12.47
CA LEU A 182 -10.06 -7.50 13.76
C LEU A 182 -10.59 -6.24 14.47
N LEU A 183 -10.79 -5.14 13.73
CA LEU A 183 -11.41 -3.92 14.27
C LEU A 183 -12.82 -4.18 14.82
N ARG A 184 -13.66 -4.92 14.10
CA ARG A 184 -15.02 -5.27 14.57
C ARG A 184 -14.99 -6.16 15.81
N GLU A 185 -14.08 -7.12 15.87
CA GLU A 185 -13.90 -7.98 17.04
C GLU A 185 -13.42 -7.19 18.26
N CYS A 186 -12.50 -6.25 18.05
CA CYS A 186 -12.02 -5.34 19.09
C CYS A 186 -13.16 -4.43 19.60
N GLU A 187 -13.99 -3.88 18.70
CA GLU A 187 -15.17 -3.09 19.07
C GLU A 187 -16.21 -3.91 19.85
N ALA A 188 -16.44 -5.16 19.47
CA ALA A 188 -17.35 -6.05 20.20
C ALA A 188 -16.85 -6.30 21.62
N THR A 189 -15.54 -6.57 21.78
CA THR A 189 -14.90 -6.79 23.08
C THR A 189 -14.97 -5.53 23.96
N LEU A 190 -14.71 -4.35 23.39
CA LEU A 190 -14.84 -3.07 24.09
C LEU A 190 -16.28 -2.80 24.55
N ARG A 191 -17.28 -3.11 23.71
CA ARG A 191 -18.70 -2.95 24.08
C ARG A 191 -19.11 -3.85 25.24
N GLN A 192 -18.61 -5.10 25.27
CA GLN A 192 -18.87 -6.02 26.38
C GLN A 192 -18.33 -5.47 27.71
N LEU A 193 -17.13 -4.89 27.69
CA LEU A 193 -16.50 -4.33 28.89
C LEU A 193 -17.12 -3.00 29.35
N LEU A 194 -17.56 -2.15 28.42
CA LEU A 194 -18.07 -0.80 28.73
C LEU A 194 -19.57 -0.77 29.06
N LEU A 195 -20.34 -1.79 28.65
CA LEU A 195 -21.77 -1.94 28.92
C LEU A 195 -22.07 -3.34 29.49
N PRO A 196 -21.62 -3.66 30.71
CA PRO A 196 -22.02 -4.90 31.36
C PRO A 196 -23.52 -4.85 31.63
N ILE A 197 -24.27 -5.84 31.11
CA ILE A 197 -25.70 -6.05 31.38
C ILE A 197 -25.85 -6.64 32.77
#